data_AF-A0A9D6Z2N9-F1
#
_entry.id   AF-A0A9D6Z2N9-F1
#
_cell.length_a   1.000
_cell.length_b   1.000
_cell.length_c   1.000
_cell.angle_alpha   90.00
_cell.angle_beta   90.00
_cell.angle_gamma   90.00
#
_symmetry.space_group_name_H-M   'P 1'
#
loop_
_entity.id
_entity.type
_entity.pdbx_description
1 polymer ?
#
loop_
_entity_poly.entity_id
_entity_poly.type
_entity_poly.pdbx_seq_one_letter_code
_entity_poly.pdbx_strand_id
1 'polypeptide(L)'
;MVERANEFLGYEGFTCYRAKDSPDGIDSQSCSQNCFEMLIQLRNNTESVVGWCHSRLRFLRLKPFLVMRFFANLPIFSSKQVLLASGPLVLVLLGLVRASEGVDQFWSELGISQNPESLLRDILSRQEFKESYWASFFGSLIRWFIEVVTKLLARIFGGWGLDIEAEMVWTGVGAFFAVVLLAAILVGVFFAVRSFLSRSGKPPGPPSSSSPVFESSHQHLGLARSMAERGEYRDALIHLFRYALISLGEQGRLGFYAGKTNREILQSRHLVRSDRELLCEMIPIFNCIRYGDFPCGKAEYERFLTLTDRLVRLSEVS
;
A
#
# COMPACT_ATOMS: atom_id res chain seq x y z
N MET A 1 -0.03 28.08 9.66
CA MET A 1 -0.88 27.19 8.83
C MET A 1 -2.23 26.94 9.48
N VAL A 2 -2.29 26.44 10.72
CA VAL A 2 -3.55 26.24 11.49
C VAL A 2 -4.33 27.54 11.69
N GLU A 3 -3.64 28.65 11.99
CA GLU A 3 -4.29 29.96 12.24
C GLU A 3 -5.01 30.52 11.00
N ARG A 4 -4.42 30.35 9.80
CA ARG A 4 -5.07 30.73 8.53
C ARG A 4 -6.20 29.77 8.12
N ALA A 5 -6.13 28.50 8.54
CA ALA A 5 -7.19 27.53 8.28
C ALA A 5 -8.47 27.83 9.10
N ASN A 6 -8.31 28.30 10.35
CA ASN A 6 -9.43 28.72 11.18
C ASN A 6 -10.10 30.01 10.64
N GLU A 7 -9.32 30.95 10.13
CA GLU A 7 -9.83 32.20 9.54
C GLU A 7 -10.63 31.95 8.24
N PHE A 8 -10.27 30.93 7.45
CA PHE A 8 -10.95 30.59 6.20
C PHE A 8 -12.25 29.79 6.39
N LEU A 9 -12.39 29.07 7.52
CA LEU A 9 -13.52 28.15 7.75
C LEU A 9 -14.64 28.73 8.63
N GLY A 10 -14.46 29.89 9.27
CA GLY A 10 -15.50 30.53 10.09
C GLY A 10 -15.97 29.69 11.28
N TYR A 11 -15.15 28.75 11.75
CA TYR A 11 -15.43 27.89 12.90
C TYR A 11 -14.71 28.41 14.15
N GLU A 12 -15.44 29.11 15.02
CA GLU A 12 -15.01 29.36 16.39
C GLU A 12 -15.16 28.06 17.19
N GLY A 13 -14.09 27.26 17.29
CA GLY A 13 -14.15 26.04 18.10
C GLY A 13 -12.90 25.16 18.15
N PHE A 14 -11.91 25.35 17.28
CA PHE A 14 -10.67 24.56 17.33
C PHE A 14 -9.62 25.21 18.23
N THR A 15 -9.69 24.93 19.53
CA THR A 15 -8.55 25.11 20.44
C THR A 15 -7.84 23.77 20.61
N CYS A 16 -6.75 23.56 19.86
CA CYS A 16 -5.77 22.56 20.25
C CYS A 16 -5.15 23.01 21.57
N TYR A 17 -5.53 22.35 22.66
CA TYR A 17 -4.94 22.58 23.98
C TYR A 17 -3.42 22.44 23.87
N ARG A 18 -2.72 23.50 24.29
CA ARG A 18 -1.26 23.53 24.40
C ARG A 18 -0.87 22.48 25.44
N ALA A 19 -0.38 21.32 24.98
CA ALA A 19 0.05 20.21 25.81
C ALA A 19 1.34 20.57 26.57
N LYS A 20 1.23 21.44 27.58
CA LYS A 20 2.32 21.70 28.52
C LYS A 20 2.05 21.25 29.95
N ASP A 21 0.80 20.96 30.32
CA ASP A 21 0.42 20.65 31.70
C ASP A 21 -0.57 19.47 31.86
N SER A 22 -0.60 18.50 30.93
CA SER A 22 -1.41 17.27 31.13
C SER A 22 -0.64 16.26 32.00
N PRO A 23 -1.14 15.85 33.17
CA PRO A 23 -0.48 14.87 34.04
C PRO A 23 -0.50 13.45 33.47
N ASP A 24 -1.36 13.21 32.48
CA ASP A 24 -1.42 11.94 31.76
C ASP A 24 -0.63 12.11 30.45
N GLY A 25 0.53 11.45 30.37
CA GLY A 25 1.45 11.47 29.24
C GLY A 25 0.83 10.88 27.98
N ILE A 26 -0.06 11.63 27.33
CA ILE A 26 -0.60 11.31 26.01
C ILE A 26 0.45 11.68 24.98
N ASP A 27 0.87 10.66 24.23
CA ASP A 27 1.95 10.71 23.26
C ASP A 27 1.62 11.70 22.12
N SER A 28 2.46 12.73 21.96
CA SER A 28 2.31 13.77 20.93
C SER A 28 2.21 13.21 19.51
N GLN A 29 2.72 11.99 19.30
CA GLN A 29 2.67 11.25 18.05
C GLN A 29 1.23 10.84 17.66
N SER A 30 0.39 10.50 18.64
CA SER A 30 -1.02 10.10 18.39
C SER A 30 -1.87 11.27 17.88
N CYS A 31 -1.58 12.49 18.36
CA CYS A 31 -2.29 13.70 17.92
C CYS A 31 -1.94 14.08 16.47
N SER A 32 -0.68 13.94 16.06
CA SER A 32 -0.26 14.18 14.66
C SER A 32 -0.89 13.19 13.68
N GLN A 33 -1.07 11.94 14.11
CA GLN A 33 -1.60 10.86 13.27
C GLN A 33 -3.10 11.03 13.02
N ASN A 34 -3.86 11.44 14.05
CA ASN A 34 -5.29 11.74 13.91
C ASN A 34 -5.56 12.98 13.04
N CYS A 35 -4.72 14.03 13.13
CA CYS A 35 -4.82 15.19 12.24
C CYS A 35 -4.53 14.82 10.77
N PHE A 36 -3.57 13.92 10.53
CA PHE A 36 -3.21 13.49 9.18
C PHE A 36 -4.31 12.63 8.53
N GLU A 37 -4.88 11.68 9.26
CA GLU A 37 -6.03 10.88 8.80
C GLU A 37 -7.27 11.74 8.49
N MET A 38 -7.53 12.77 9.31
CA MET A 38 -8.64 13.70 9.07
C MET A 38 -8.43 14.55 7.81
N LEU A 39 -7.20 14.97 7.52
CA LEU A 39 -6.85 15.70 6.30
C LEU A 39 -6.97 14.82 5.04
N ILE A 40 -6.62 13.53 5.14
CA ILE A 40 -6.83 12.55 4.06
C ILE A 40 -8.32 12.33 3.79
N GLN A 41 -9.15 12.18 4.84
CA GLN A 41 -10.61 12.07 4.68
C GLN A 41 -11.22 13.31 4.05
N LEU A 42 -10.82 14.51 4.48
CA LEU A 42 -11.29 15.78 3.90
C LEU A 42 -10.89 15.93 2.43
N ARG A 43 -9.68 15.51 2.06
CA ARG A 43 -9.21 15.49 0.66
C ARG A 43 -10.02 14.50 -0.19
N ASN A 44 -10.23 13.28 0.29
CA ASN A 44 -10.98 12.27 -0.47
C ASN A 44 -12.45 12.68 -0.67
N ASN A 45 -13.06 13.33 0.33
CA ASN A 45 -14.41 13.87 0.21
C ASN A 45 -14.46 15.06 -0.76
N THR A 46 -13.50 15.98 -0.72
CA THR A 46 -13.45 17.12 -1.64
C THR A 46 -13.14 16.69 -3.09
N GLU A 47 -12.25 15.73 -3.33
CA GLU A 47 -12.02 15.17 -4.67
C GLU A 47 -13.26 14.45 -5.23
N SER A 48 -14.06 13.78 -4.38
CA SER A 48 -15.32 13.16 -4.80
C SER A 48 -16.39 14.19 -5.20
N VAL A 49 -16.49 15.29 -4.46
CA VAL A 49 -17.47 16.37 -4.70
C VAL A 49 -17.05 17.22 -5.89
N VAL A 50 -15.76 17.54 -6.02
CA VAL A 50 -15.21 18.28 -7.16
C VAL A 50 -15.28 17.43 -8.42
N GLY A 51 -14.97 16.13 -8.38
CA GLY A 51 -15.12 15.23 -9.51
C GLY A 51 -16.57 15.07 -9.97
N TRP A 52 -17.52 14.98 -9.01
CA TRP A 52 -18.95 14.94 -9.29
C TRP A 52 -19.47 16.26 -9.91
N CYS A 53 -19.04 17.41 -9.36
CA CYS A 53 -19.37 18.74 -9.91
C CYS A 53 -18.75 18.97 -11.29
N HIS A 54 -17.49 18.57 -11.51
CA HIS A 54 -16.77 18.79 -12.77
C HIS A 54 -17.33 17.93 -13.91
N SER A 55 -17.76 16.69 -13.65
CA SER A 55 -18.48 15.86 -14.62
C SER A 55 -19.84 16.43 -15.00
N ARG A 56 -20.57 17.06 -14.05
CA ARG A 56 -21.89 17.63 -14.29
C ARG A 56 -21.82 19.04 -14.93
N LEU A 57 -20.80 19.82 -14.60
CA LEU A 57 -20.52 21.13 -15.21
C LEU A 57 -20.00 21.04 -16.65
N ARG A 58 -19.25 19.98 -17.02
CA ARG A 58 -18.93 19.71 -18.45
C ARG A 58 -20.18 19.49 -19.29
N PHE A 59 -21.22 18.88 -18.71
CA PHE A 59 -22.51 18.70 -19.38
C PHE A 59 -23.25 20.04 -19.60
N LEU A 60 -23.02 21.02 -18.72
CA LEU A 60 -23.62 22.36 -18.79
C LEU A 60 -22.81 23.35 -19.66
N ARG A 61 -21.54 23.05 -19.98
CA ARG A 61 -20.71 23.85 -20.89
C ARG A 61 -21.13 23.73 -22.36
N LEU A 62 -21.98 22.75 -22.71
CA LEU A 62 -22.53 22.59 -24.05
C LEU A 62 -23.89 23.28 -24.15
N LYS A 63 -23.85 24.54 -24.62
CA LYS A 63 -24.97 25.40 -25.05
C LYS A 63 -25.83 25.99 -23.92
N PRO A 64 -25.54 27.22 -23.45
CA PRO A 64 -26.42 27.99 -22.56
C PRO A 64 -27.85 28.18 -23.14
N PHE A 65 -28.01 28.03 -24.45
CA PHE A 65 -29.30 28.07 -25.15
C PHE A 65 -30.27 26.94 -24.76
N LEU A 66 -29.77 25.77 -24.32
CA LEU A 66 -30.61 24.62 -23.96
C LEU A 66 -31.21 24.76 -22.55
N VAL A 67 -30.49 25.38 -21.62
CA VAL A 67 -30.97 25.62 -20.25
C VAL A 67 -32.13 26.62 -20.27
N MET A 68 -32.03 27.72 -21.01
CA MET A 68 -33.15 28.67 -21.15
C MET A 68 -34.38 28.03 -21.82
N ARG A 69 -34.19 27.15 -22.82
CA ARG A 69 -35.29 26.48 -23.52
C ARG A 69 -35.98 25.41 -22.67
N PHE A 70 -35.26 24.79 -21.74
CA PHE A 70 -35.81 23.83 -20.79
C PHE A 70 -36.71 24.50 -19.75
N PHE A 71 -36.35 25.70 -19.29
CA PHE A 71 -37.20 26.48 -18.36
C PHE A 71 -38.40 27.15 -19.04
N ALA A 72 -38.33 27.45 -20.34
CA ALA A 72 -39.42 28.08 -21.08
C ALA A 72 -40.61 27.13 -21.39
N ASN A 73 -40.43 25.81 -21.29
CA ASN A 73 -41.44 24.81 -21.63
C ASN A 73 -42.13 24.16 -20.41
N LEU A 74 -41.85 24.62 -19.18
CA LEU A 74 -42.52 24.12 -17.98
C LEU A 74 -43.84 24.87 -17.75
N PRO A 75 -45.01 24.22 -17.85
CA PRO A 75 -46.32 24.89 -17.88
C PRO A 75 -46.83 25.39 -16.50
N ILE A 76 -45.95 25.57 -15.51
CA ILE A 76 -46.36 25.73 -14.10
C ILE A 76 -45.96 27.07 -13.47
N PHE A 77 -45.15 27.92 -14.10
CA PHE A 77 -44.71 29.17 -13.47
C PHE A 77 -45.11 30.44 -14.23
N SER A 78 -45.88 31.29 -13.54
CA SER A 78 -46.14 32.68 -13.92
C SER A 78 -44.82 33.46 -14.06
N SER A 79 -44.70 34.26 -15.12
CA SER A 79 -43.46 34.93 -15.56
C SER A 79 -42.77 35.81 -14.50
N LYS A 80 -43.49 36.22 -13.45
CA LYS A 80 -42.95 37.03 -12.35
C LYS A 80 -42.23 36.21 -11.27
N GLN A 81 -42.52 34.92 -11.11
CA GLN A 81 -41.89 34.08 -10.08
C GLN A 81 -40.56 33.47 -10.54
N VAL A 82 -40.37 33.27 -11.86
CA VAL A 82 -39.11 32.74 -12.42
C VAL A 82 -37.96 33.75 -12.30
N LEU A 83 -38.24 35.05 -12.36
CA LEU A 83 -37.23 36.10 -12.26
C LEU A 83 -36.68 36.27 -10.83
N LEU A 84 -37.51 36.01 -9.81
CA LEU A 84 -37.12 36.11 -8.40
C LEU A 84 -36.43 34.84 -7.88
N ALA A 85 -36.78 33.66 -8.41
CA ALA A 85 -36.17 32.39 -7.98
C ALA A 85 -34.84 32.04 -8.67
N SER A 86 -34.56 32.64 -9.84
CA SER A 86 -33.31 32.36 -10.59
C SER A 86 -32.11 33.18 -10.12
N GLY A 87 -32.34 34.35 -9.49
CA GLY A 87 -31.26 35.21 -8.98
C GLY A 87 -30.32 34.52 -7.97
N PRO A 88 -30.84 33.86 -6.91
CA PRO A 88 -30.00 33.15 -5.95
C PRO A 88 -29.24 31.98 -6.57
N LEU A 89 -29.86 31.25 -7.49
CA LEU A 89 -29.24 30.09 -8.14
C LEU A 89 -28.10 30.51 -9.08
N VAL A 90 -28.26 31.63 -9.80
CA VAL A 90 -27.20 32.20 -10.65
C VAL A 90 -26.05 32.73 -9.78
N LEU A 91 -26.33 33.34 -8.63
CA LEU A 91 -25.29 33.79 -7.69
C LEU A 91 -24.53 32.61 -7.05
N VAL A 92 -25.22 31.52 -6.70
CA VAL A 92 -24.57 30.29 -6.20
C VAL A 92 -23.72 29.64 -7.28
N LEU A 93 -24.21 29.58 -8.53
CA LEU A 93 -23.43 29.04 -9.65
C LEU A 93 -22.22 29.93 -9.99
N LEU A 94 -22.36 31.25 -9.97
CA LEU A 94 -21.24 32.19 -10.15
C LEU A 94 -20.24 32.10 -8.99
N GLY A 95 -20.71 31.90 -7.76
CA GLY A 95 -19.88 31.66 -6.58
C GLY A 95 -19.10 30.35 -6.69
N LEU A 96 -19.73 29.27 -7.17
CA LEU A 96 -19.08 27.98 -7.40
C LEU A 96 -18.08 28.02 -8.56
N VAL A 97 -18.38 28.77 -9.63
CA VAL A 97 -17.43 28.99 -10.75
C VAL A 97 -16.23 29.80 -10.27
N ARG A 98 -16.45 30.87 -9.50
CA ARG A 98 -15.36 31.69 -8.94
C ARG A 98 -14.54 30.94 -7.87
N ALA A 99 -15.17 30.06 -7.10
CA ALA A 99 -14.48 29.14 -6.20
C ALA A 99 -13.64 28.11 -6.96
N SER A 100 -14.11 27.64 -8.13
CA SER A 100 -13.31 26.71 -8.97
C SER A 100 -12.08 27.36 -9.59
N GLU A 101 -12.17 28.64 -9.99
CA GLU A 101 -11.01 29.40 -10.48
C GLU A 101 -9.97 29.64 -9.37
N GLY A 102 -10.44 29.83 -8.12
CA GLY A 102 -9.55 29.93 -6.95
C GLY A 102 -8.85 28.62 -6.60
N VAL A 103 -9.44 27.46 -6.92
CA VAL A 103 -8.82 26.15 -6.68
C VAL A 103 -7.63 25.93 -7.60
N ASP A 104 -7.74 26.27 -8.89
CA ASP A 104 -6.63 26.16 -9.83
C ASP A 104 -5.48 27.12 -9.47
N GLN A 105 -5.81 28.33 -9.01
CA GLN A 105 -4.82 29.30 -8.53
C GLN A 105 -4.16 28.82 -7.23
N PHE A 106 -4.91 28.24 -6.30
CA PHE A 106 -4.41 27.63 -5.06
C PHE A 106 -3.46 26.46 -5.32
N TRP A 107 -3.78 25.56 -6.26
CA TRP A 107 -2.87 24.48 -6.67
C TRP A 107 -1.60 24.99 -7.35
N SER A 108 -1.70 26.10 -8.10
CA SER A 108 -0.55 26.74 -8.75
C SER A 108 0.36 27.46 -7.74
N GLU A 109 -0.20 28.11 -6.72
CA GLU A 109 0.54 28.75 -5.62
C GLU A 109 1.20 27.73 -4.69
N LEU A 110 0.62 26.53 -4.55
CA LEU A 110 1.22 25.39 -3.84
C LEU A 110 2.37 24.73 -4.62
N GLY A 111 2.65 25.13 -5.86
CA GLY A 111 3.76 24.60 -6.66
C GLY A 111 3.63 23.11 -7.01
N ILE A 112 2.44 22.53 -6.89
CA ILE A 112 2.18 21.11 -7.17
C ILE A 112 2.13 20.96 -8.70
N SER A 113 3.28 20.65 -9.29
CA SER A 113 3.41 20.46 -10.73
C SER A 113 2.47 19.36 -11.22
N GLN A 114 1.89 19.54 -12.42
CA GLN A 114 0.93 18.62 -13.03
C GLN A 114 1.50 17.23 -13.40
N ASN A 115 2.72 16.91 -12.96
CA ASN A 115 3.35 15.64 -13.29
C ASN A 115 3.41 14.75 -12.04
N PRO A 116 2.40 13.89 -11.80
CA PRO A 116 2.30 13.07 -10.59
C PRO A 116 3.50 12.14 -10.42
N GLU A 117 4.21 11.79 -11.50
CA GLU A 117 5.45 11.03 -11.43
C GLU A 117 6.60 11.80 -10.79
N SER A 118 6.71 13.12 -11.02
CA SER A 118 7.74 13.94 -10.38
C SER A 118 7.45 14.18 -8.90
N LEU A 119 6.17 14.33 -8.52
CA LEU A 119 5.74 14.43 -7.13
C LEU A 119 5.99 13.12 -6.38
N LEU A 120 5.69 11.98 -7.01
CA LEU A 120 5.97 10.66 -6.43
C LEU A 120 7.48 10.44 -6.28
N ARG A 121 8.28 10.83 -7.28
CA ARG A 121 9.75 10.72 -7.21
C ARG A 121 10.33 11.64 -6.16
N ASP A 122 9.78 12.85 -5.99
CA ASP A 122 10.14 13.78 -4.92
C ASP A 122 9.81 13.19 -3.54
N ILE A 123 8.56 12.74 -3.31
CA ILE A 123 8.11 12.13 -2.05
C ILE A 123 8.97 10.90 -1.70
N LEU A 124 9.22 10.01 -2.66
CA LEU A 124 10.06 8.82 -2.45
C LEU A 124 11.55 9.13 -2.30
N SER A 125 11.99 10.33 -2.69
CA SER A 125 13.37 10.79 -2.50
C SER A 125 13.60 11.47 -1.14
N ARG A 126 12.53 11.84 -0.43
CA ARG A 126 12.62 12.41 0.91
C ARG A 126 13.24 11.41 1.88
N GLN A 127 14.17 11.91 2.68
CA GLN A 127 15.00 11.13 3.60
C GLN A 127 14.16 10.30 4.59
N GLU A 128 12.97 10.79 4.92
CA GLU A 128 11.96 10.15 5.77
C GLU A 128 11.55 8.74 5.30
N PHE A 129 11.47 8.51 3.98
CA PHE A 129 11.09 7.21 3.41
C PHE A 129 12.29 6.26 3.19
N LYS A 130 13.52 6.80 3.16
CA LYS A 130 14.74 5.99 3.02
C LYS A 130 15.28 5.49 4.36
N GLU A 131 15.06 6.22 5.45
CA GLU A 131 15.70 5.89 6.73
C GLU A 131 14.82 5.13 7.74
N SER A 132 13.47 5.19 7.68
CA SER A 132 12.70 4.76 8.85
C SER A 132 12.48 3.24 8.99
N TYR A 133 12.10 2.53 7.94
CA TYR A 133 11.68 1.12 8.07
C TYR A 133 12.85 0.13 8.02
N TRP A 134 13.73 0.29 7.02
CA TRP A 134 14.86 -0.62 6.83
C TRP A 134 15.99 -0.37 7.84
N ALA A 135 16.25 0.86 8.27
CA ALA A 135 17.31 1.12 9.25
C ALA A 135 16.94 0.66 10.67
N SER A 136 15.65 0.71 11.05
CA SER A 136 15.17 0.15 12.32
C SER A 136 15.25 -1.38 12.35
N PHE A 137 14.79 -2.03 11.27
CA PHE A 137 14.85 -3.48 11.12
C PHE A 137 16.30 -3.99 11.06
N PHE A 138 17.13 -3.43 10.18
CA PHE A 138 18.55 -3.81 10.10
C PHE A 138 19.33 -3.39 11.34
N GLY A 139 19.02 -2.25 11.96
CA GLY A 139 19.70 -1.80 13.17
C GLY A 139 19.44 -2.72 14.37
N SER A 140 18.25 -3.32 14.46
CA SER A 140 17.92 -4.32 15.48
C SER A 140 18.58 -5.67 15.17
N LEU A 141 18.55 -6.09 13.89
CA LEU A 141 19.20 -7.33 13.44
C LEU A 141 20.73 -7.29 13.61
N ILE A 142 21.37 -6.17 13.25
CA ILE A 142 22.81 -5.93 13.36
C ILE A 142 23.23 -5.87 14.83
N ARG A 143 22.48 -5.18 15.69
CA ARG A 143 22.75 -5.16 17.13
C ARG A 143 22.70 -6.57 17.73
N TRP A 144 21.63 -7.31 17.44
CA TRP A 144 21.51 -8.71 17.87
C TRP A 144 22.67 -9.56 17.35
N PHE A 145 23.05 -9.42 16.09
CA PHE A 145 24.16 -10.17 15.49
C PHE A 145 25.50 -9.82 16.13
N ILE A 146 25.80 -8.54 16.37
CA ILE A 146 27.01 -8.09 17.07
C ILE A 146 27.05 -8.67 18.49
N GLU A 147 25.93 -8.67 19.23
CA GLU A 147 25.87 -9.27 20.56
C GLU A 147 26.13 -10.79 20.55
N VAL A 148 25.59 -11.51 19.56
CA VAL A 148 25.82 -12.95 19.42
C VAL A 148 27.28 -13.23 19.07
N VAL A 149 27.84 -12.50 18.10
CA VAL A 149 29.22 -12.66 17.65
C VAL A 149 30.22 -12.30 18.76
N THR A 150 30.00 -11.20 19.47
CA THR A 150 30.86 -10.79 20.59
C THR A 150 30.81 -11.79 21.75
N LYS A 151 29.63 -12.33 22.10
CA LYS A 151 29.52 -13.40 23.10
C LYS A 151 30.22 -14.68 22.65
N LEU A 152 30.11 -15.04 21.37
CA LEU A 152 30.78 -16.23 20.82
C LEU A 152 32.30 -16.05 20.82
N LEU A 153 32.79 -14.88 20.39
CA LEU A 153 34.20 -14.50 20.44
C LEU A 153 34.72 -14.50 21.87
N ALA A 154 34.03 -13.86 22.81
CA ALA A 154 34.42 -13.85 24.21
C ALA A 154 34.46 -15.26 24.82
N ARG A 155 33.57 -16.17 24.41
CA ARG A 155 33.58 -17.56 24.88
C ARG A 155 34.74 -18.37 24.30
N ILE A 156 35.12 -18.13 23.04
CA ILE A 156 36.21 -18.83 22.37
C ILE A 156 37.57 -18.29 22.83
N PHE A 157 37.69 -16.96 22.98
CA PHE A 157 38.96 -16.28 23.25
C PHE A 157 39.17 -15.89 24.72
N GLY A 158 38.11 -15.76 25.51
CA GLY A 158 38.20 -15.36 26.92
C GLY A 158 38.87 -16.39 27.84
N GLY A 159 39.05 -17.63 27.37
CA GLY A 159 39.83 -18.64 28.08
C GLY A 159 41.35 -18.55 27.86
N TRP A 160 41.83 -17.66 26.98
CA TRP A 160 43.21 -17.72 26.49
C TRP A 160 44.19 -16.82 27.24
N GLY A 161 43.80 -16.07 28.28
CA GLY A 161 44.72 -15.47 29.26
C GLY A 161 45.93 -14.70 28.70
N LEU A 162 45.79 -14.02 27.55
CA LEU A 162 46.89 -13.35 26.86
C LEU A 162 46.89 -11.85 27.20
N ASP A 163 47.58 -11.49 28.29
CA ASP A 163 48.05 -10.13 28.55
C ASP A 163 49.25 -9.85 27.65
N ILE A 164 49.05 -9.23 26.48
CA ILE A 164 50.16 -8.83 25.59
C ILE A 164 49.94 -7.43 25.00
N GLU A 165 50.96 -6.59 25.18
CA GLU A 165 51.22 -5.27 24.56
C GLU A 165 51.35 -5.35 23.00
N ALA A 166 50.28 -5.77 22.31
CA ALA A 166 50.33 -6.34 20.96
C ALA A 166 49.62 -5.57 19.82
N GLU A 167 49.67 -4.23 19.75
CA GLU A 167 48.91 -3.45 18.73
C GLU A 167 49.14 -3.90 17.27
N MET A 168 50.34 -4.39 16.93
CA MET A 168 50.67 -4.74 15.53
C MET A 168 50.31 -6.18 15.14
N VAL A 169 50.33 -7.13 16.09
CA VAL A 169 49.92 -8.53 15.83
C VAL A 169 48.40 -8.64 15.81
N TRP A 170 47.69 -7.83 16.61
CA TRP A 170 46.23 -7.79 16.65
C TRP A 170 45.59 -7.31 15.34
N THR A 171 46.23 -6.37 14.63
CA THR A 171 45.71 -5.89 13.33
C THR A 171 45.82 -6.96 12.24
N GLY A 172 46.94 -7.70 12.18
CA GLY A 172 47.11 -8.80 11.23
C GLY A 172 46.17 -9.99 11.49
N VAL A 173 46.11 -10.43 12.76
CA VAL A 173 45.23 -11.54 13.16
C VAL A 173 43.75 -11.16 13.02
N GLY A 174 43.38 -9.94 13.42
CA GLY A 174 42.02 -9.42 13.27
C GLY A 174 41.58 -9.33 11.81
N ALA A 175 42.45 -8.84 10.91
CA ALA A 175 42.17 -8.79 9.48
C ALA A 175 41.97 -10.20 8.89
N PHE A 176 42.81 -11.17 9.27
CA PHE A 176 42.67 -12.55 8.83
C PHE A 176 41.31 -13.14 9.26
N PHE A 177 40.91 -12.98 10.53
CA PHE A 177 39.61 -13.46 11.01
C PHE A 177 38.43 -12.75 10.35
N ALA A 178 38.53 -11.45 10.08
CA ALA A 178 37.49 -10.71 9.37
C ALA A 178 37.29 -11.27 7.93
N VAL A 179 38.38 -11.58 7.24
CA VAL A 179 38.33 -12.20 5.90
C VAL A 179 37.71 -13.60 5.96
N VAL A 180 38.12 -14.43 6.92
CA VAL A 180 37.55 -15.79 7.11
C VAL A 180 36.06 -15.73 7.45
N LEU A 181 35.66 -14.81 8.33
CA LEU A 181 34.25 -14.61 8.69
C LEU A 181 33.42 -14.14 7.50
N LEU A 182 33.94 -13.19 6.71
CA LEU A 182 33.28 -12.73 5.49
C LEU A 182 33.12 -13.88 4.49
N ALA A 183 34.16 -14.68 4.27
CA ALA A 183 34.10 -15.86 3.41
C ALA A 183 33.07 -16.88 3.91
N ALA A 184 33.01 -17.14 5.22
CA ALA A 184 32.02 -18.04 5.82
C ALA A 184 30.58 -17.51 5.64
N ILE A 185 30.36 -16.20 5.78
CA ILE A 185 29.06 -15.57 5.51
C ILE A 185 28.67 -15.73 4.03
N LEU A 186 29.60 -15.46 3.10
CA LEU A 186 29.33 -15.61 1.67
C LEU A 186 28.99 -17.06 1.30
N VAL A 187 29.73 -18.03 1.85
CA VAL A 187 29.45 -19.46 1.69
C VAL A 187 28.08 -19.81 2.30
N GLY A 188 27.78 -19.31 3.50
CA GLY A 188 26.49 -19.52 4.17
C GLY A 188 25.31 -18.96 3.37
N VAL A 189 25.43 -17.73 2.85
CA VAL A 189 24.42 -17.12 1.96
C VAL A 189 24.29 -17.94 0.68
N PHE A 190 25.39 -18.35 0.06
CA PHE A 190 25.37 -19.19 -1.14
C PHE A 190 24.64 -20.52 -0.89
N PHE A 191 24.94 -21.21 0.21
CA PHE A 191 24.24 -22.45 0.59
C PHE A 191 22.78 -22.23 0.97
N ALA A 192 22.45 -21.13 1.65
CA ALA A 192 21.07 -20.80 2.01
C ALA A 192 20.23 -20.52 0.76
N VAL A 193 20.75 -19.71 -0.18
CA VAL A 193 20.15 -19.46 -1.49
C VAL A 193 20.01 -20.78 -2.24
N ARG A 194 21.08 -21.57 -2.35
CA ARG A 194 21.04 -22.89 -3.01
C ARG A 194 20.05 -23.84 -2.34
N SER A 195 19.91 -23.82 -1.02
CA SER A 195 18.97 -24.65 -0.27
C SER A 195 17.53 -24.22 -0.52
N PHE A 196 17.27 -22.92 -0.54
CA PHE A 196 15.96 -22.37 -0.92
C PHE A 196 15.60 -22.71 -2.37
N LEU A 197 16.56 -22.65 -3.28
CA LEU A 197 16.34 -23.04 -4.69
C LEU A 197 16.19 -24.56 -4.84
N SER A 198 16.95 -25.38 -4.11
CA SER A 198 16.91 -26.84 -4.21
C SER A 198 15.74 -27.48 -3.47
N ARG A 199 15.17 -26.84 -2.45
CA ARG A 199 13.90 -27.28 -1.83
C ARG A 199 12.69 -27.15 -2.76
N SER A 200 12.80 -26.38 -3.85
CA SER A 200 11.82 -26.37 -4.94
C SER A 200 12.08 -27.44 -6.01
N GLY A 201 13.16 -28.22 -5.90
CA GLY A 201 13.55 -29.24 -6.86
C GLY A 201 13.44 -30.65 -6.26
N LYS A 202 12.23 -31.23 -6.34
CA LYS A 202 12.07 -32.70 -6.29
C LYS A 202 13.03 -33.32 -7.34
N PRO A 203 13.71 -34.45 -7.05
CA PRO A 203 14.81 -34.94 -7.88
C PRO A 203 14.40 -35.11 -9.34
N PRO A 204 15.33 -34.86 -10.29
CA PRO A 204 15.05 -34.95 -11.71
C PRO A 204 14.76 -36.41 -12.07
N GLY A 205 13.47 -36.74 -12.13
CA GLY A 205 13.01 -37.80 -13.01
C GLY A 205 13.38 -37.45 -14.45
N PRO A 206 13.49 -38.45 -15.34
CA PRO A 206 13.91 -38.24 -16.73
C PRO A 206 13.11 -37.11 -17.38
N PRO A 207 13.74 -36.32 -18.27
CA PRO A 207 13.17 -35.11 -18.85
C PRO A 207 11.90 -35.45 -19.63
N SER A 208 10.75 -35.40 -18.95
CA SER A 208 9.45 -35.36 -19.61
C SER A 208 9.24 -33.93 -20.08
N SER A 209 8.89 -33.78 -21.34
CA SER A 209 8.43 -32.56 -22.01
C SER A 209 7.12 -32.00 -21.45
N SER A 210 6.79 -32.30 -20.19
CA SER A 210 5.65 -31.78 -19.47
C SER A 210 6.02 -30.42 -18.91
N SER A 211 5.31 -29.38 -19.35
CA SER A 211 5.19 -28.11 -18.63
C SER A 211 5.16 -28.35 -17.12
N PRO A 212 5.82 -27.50 -16.31
CA PRO A 212 5.78 -27.66 -14.85
C PRO A 212 4.34 -27.90 -14.44
N VAL A 213 4.09 -29.07 -13.83
CA VAL A 213 2.76 -29.45 -13.36
C VAL A 213 2.41 -28.45 -12.26
N PHE A 214 1.79 -27.34 -12.65
CA PHE A 214 1.20 -26.42 -11.70
C PHE A 214 0.18 -27.24 -10.92
N GLU A 215 0.34 -27.29 -9.59
CA GLU A 215 -0.70 -27.82 -8.71
C GLU A 215 -2.01 -27.14 -9.09
N SER A 216 -3.04 -27.95 -9.38
CA SER A 216 -4.33 -27.45 -9.83
C SER A 216 -4.90 -26.45 -8.84
N SER A 217 -5.56 -25.41 -9.34
CA SER A 217 -6.28 -24.43 -8.52
C SER A 217 -7.11 -25.09 -7.39
N HIS A 218 -7.85 -26.16 -7.71
CA HIS A 218 -8.68 -26.89 -6.76
C HIS A 218 -7.91 -27.47 -5.56
N GLN A 219 -6.65 -27.86 -5.74
CA GLN A 219 -5.83 -28.38 -4.63
C GLN A 219 -5.55 -27.28 -3.60
N HIS A 220 -5.21 -26.08 -4.07
CA HIS A 220 -5.00 -24.95 -3.17
C HIS A 220 -6.27 -24.50 -2.46
N LEU A 221 -7.43 -24.55 -3.11
CA LEU A 221 -8.70 -24.29 -2.44
C LEU A 221 -8.99 -25.32 -1.34
N GLY A 222 -8.74 -26.61 -1.61
CA GLY A 222 -8.88 -27.67 -0.61
C GLY A 222 -7.96 -27.46 0.60
N LEU A 223 -6.68 -27.13 0.36
CA LEU A 223 -5.72 -26.80 1.42
C LEU A 223 -6.15 -25.59 2.23
N ALA A 224 -6.60 -24.52 1.56
CA ALA A 224 -7.09 -23.31 2.23
C ALA A 224 -8.26 -23.61 3.18
N ARG A 225 -9.23 -24.42 2.74
CA ARG A 225 -10.38 -24.83 3.57
C ARG A 225 -9.95 -25.67 4.76
N SER A 226 -9.12 -26.68 4.53
CA SER A 226 -8.60 -27.55 5.61
C SER A 226 -7.84 -26.75 6.67
N MET A 227 -7.01 -25.78 6.27
CA MET A 227 -6.30 -24.89 7.20
C MET A 227 -7.25 -23.99 7.98
N ALA A 228 -8.26 -23.42 7.32
CA ALA A 228 -9.26 -22.58 7.97
C ALA A 228 -10.10 -23.35 9.01
N GLU A 229 -10.42 -24.62 8.74
CA GLU A 229 -11.10 -25.52 9.69
C GLU A 229 -10.27 -25.77 10.96
N ARG A 230 -8.93 -25.78 10.84
CA ARG A 230 -8.00 -25.87 11.98
C ARG A 230 -7.73 -24.54 12.68
N GLY A 231 -8.30 -23.44 12.19
CA GLY A 231 -8.04 -22.09 12.71
C GLY A 231 -6.73 -21.46 12.22
N GLU A 232 -6.05 -22.08 11.26
CA GLU A 232 -4.80 -21.59 10.65
C GLU A 232 -5.10 -20.55 9.55
N TYR A 233 -5.80 -19.48 9.89
CA TYR A 233 -6.34 -18.52 8.92
C TYR A 233 -5.26 -17.81 8.08
N ARG A 234 -4.07 -17.58 8.65
CA ARG A 234 -2.93 -17.00 7.94
C ARG A 234 -2.51 -17.85 6.74
N ASP A 235 -2.26 -19.13 6.97
CA ASP A 235 -1.82 -20.05 5.93
C ASP A 235 -2.96 -20.36 4.95
N ALA A 236 -4.19 -20.46 5.46
CA ALA A 236 -5.39 -20.59 4.66
C ALA A 236 -5.52 -19.46 3.63
N LEU A 237 -5.30 -18.20 4.05
CA LEU A 237 -5.36 -17.03 3.16
C LEU A 237 -4.26 -17.05 2.09
N ILE A 238 -3.06 -17.53 2.43
CA ILE A 238 -1.95 -17.66 1.47
C ILE A 238 -2.32 -18.65 0.36
N HIS A 239 -2.86 -19.81 0.74
CA HIS A 239 -3.32 -20.80 -0.24
C HIS A 239 -4.52 -20.30 -1.06
N LEU A 240 -5.40 -19.53 -0.45
CA LEU A 240 -6.54 -18.92 -1.13
C LEU A 240 -6.13 -17.88 -2.17
N PHE A 241 -5.11 -17.06 -1.88
CA PHE A 241 -4.55 -16.13 -2.87
C PHE A 241 -3.88 -16.88 -4.03
N ARG A 242 -3.17 -17.98 -3.76
CA ARG A 242 -2.61 -18.84 -4.82
C ARG A 242 -3.70 -19.45 -5.70
N TYR A 243 -4.76 -19.97 -5.08
CA TYR A 243 -5.94 -20.46 -5.79
C TYR A 243 -6.51 -19.39 -6.73
N ALA A 244 -6.67 -18.15 -6.26
CA ALA A 244 -7.18 -17.04 -7.05
C ALA A 244 -6.32 -16.78 -8.31
N LEU A 245 -4.99 -16.69 -8.14
CA LEU A 245 -4.06 -16.42 -9.24
C LEU A 245 -3.98 -17.56 -10.25
N ILE A 246 -3.96 -18.81 -9.77
CA ILE A 246 -3.89 -20.00 -10.63
C ILE A 246 -5.20 -20.17 -11.38
N SER A 247 -6.36 -19.93 -10.75
CA SER A 247 -7.67 -19.98 -11.44
C SER A 247 -7.73 -18.99 -12.61
N LEU A 248 -7.28 -17.75 -12.40
CA LEU A 248 -7.17 -16.77 -13.50
C LEU A 248 -6.20 -17.20 -14.60
N GLY A 249 -5.14 -17.92 -14.22
CA GLY A 249 -4.17 -18.49 -15.17
C GLY A 249 -4.73 -19.63 -16.00
N GLU A 250 -5.43 -20.57 -15.36
CA GLU A 250 -6.13 -21.69 -16.01
C GLU A 250 -7.19 -21.19 -17.00
N GLN A 251 -7.80 -20.04 -16.72
CA GLN A 251 -8.78 -19.38 -17.59
C GLN A 251 -8.14 -18.50 -18.70
N GLY A 252 -6.81 -18.38 -18.73
CA GLY A 252 -6.11 -17.53 -19.70
C GLY A 252 -6.24 -16.01 -19.48
N ARG A 253 -6.84 -15.58 -18.36
CA ARG A 253 -7.05 -14.17 -17.98
C ARG A 253 -5.81 -13.56 -17.31
N LEU A 254 -4.89 -14.40 -16.86
CA LEU A 254 -3.60 -13.98 -16.29
C LEU A 254 -2.47 -14.87 -16.81
N GLY A 255 -1.44 -14.28 -17.42
CA GLY A 255 -0.20 -15.00 -17.71
C GLY A 255 0.58 -15.26 -16.41
N PHE A 256 0.23 -16.31 -15.69
CA PHE A 256 0.86 -16.66 -14.40
C PHE A 256 2.07 -17.59 -14.61
N TYR A 257 3.19 -17.26 -13.95
CA TYR A 257 4.37 -18.13 -13.87
C TYR A 257 5.03 -17.99 -12.50
N ALA A 258 5.73 -19.03 -12.07
CA ALA A 258 6.45 -19.03 -10.81
C ALA A 258 7.50 -17.91 -10.78
N GLY A 259 7.43 -17.05 -9.75
CA GLY A 259 8.36 -15.93 -9.57
C GLY A 259 7.81 -14.55 -9.93
N LYS A 260 6.60 -14.46 -10.49
CA LYS A 260 5.94 -13.16 -10.71
C LYS A 260 5.66 -12.45 -9.39
N THR A 261 6.04 -11.18 -9.31
CA THR A 261 5.72 -10.30 -8.18
C THR A 261 4.27 -9.80 -8.27
N ASN A 262 3.70 -9.41 -7.13
CA ASN A 262 2.34 -8.85 -7.07
C ASN A 262 2.18 -7.60 -7.96
N ARG A 263 3.25 -6.80 -8.11
CA ARG A 263 3.27 -5.64 -9.01
C ARG A 263 3.18 -6.07 -10.48
N GLU A 264 3.95 -7.07 -10.88
CA GLU A 264 3.93 -7.59 -12.26
C GLU A 264 2.61 -8.28 -12.61
N ILE A 265 1.96 -8.92 -11.62
CA ILE A 265 0.61 -9.48 -11.77
C ILE A 265 -0.37 -8.35 -12.12
N LEU A 266 -0.38 -7.26 -11.34
CA LEU A 266 -1.23 -6.12 -11.64
C LEU A 266 -0.89 -5.48 -12.98
N GLN A 267 0.37 -5.48 -13.41
CA GLN A 267 0.76 -4.93 -14.72
C GLN A 267 0.49 -5.86 -15.92
N SER A 268 -0.04 -7.06 -15.69
CA SER A 268 -0.38 -8.00 -16.75
C SER A 268 -1.35 -7.38 -17.77
N ARG A 269 -1.04 -7.53 -19.07
CA ARG A 269 -1.88 -7.05 -20.18
C ARG A 269 -3.16 -7.87 -20.38
N HIS A 270 -3.16 -9.13 -19.95
CA HIS A 270 -4.31 -10.03 -20.08
C HIS A 270 -5.39 -9.77 -19.04
N LEU A 271 -5.06 -9.02 -17.99
CA LEU A 271 -5.92 -8.81 -16.84
C LEU A 271 -7.00 -7.77 -17.15
N VAL A 272 -8.26 -8.20 -17.13
CA VAL A 272 -9.44 -7.34 -17.34
C VAL A 272 -9.54 -6.31 -16.21
N ARG A 273 -10.15 -5.16 -16.48
CA ARG A 273 -10.28 -4.05 -15.52
C ARG A 273 -10.92 -4.49 -14.19
N SER A 274 -11.99 -5.26 -14.25
CA SER A 274 -12.69 -5.75 -13.05
C SER A 274 -11.80 -6.66 -12.18
N ASP A 275 -11.03 -7.57 -12.80
CA ASP A 275 -10.10 -8.44 -12.08
C ASP A 275 -8.98 -7.64 -11.43
N ARG A 276 -8.48 -6.64 -12.15
CA ARG A 276 -7.45 -5.73 -11.66
C ARG A 276 -7.92 -4.96 -10.43
N GLU A 277 -9.15 -4.45 -10.43
CA GLU A 277 -9.72 -3.74 -9.29
C GLU A 277 -9.82 -4.64 -8.05
N LEU A 278 -10.27 -5.89 -8.21
CA LEU A 278 -10.30 -6.87 -7.12
C LEU A 278 -8.90 -7.27 -6.63
N LEU A 279 -7.96 -7.54 -7.55
CA LEU A 279 -6.58 -7.85 -7.17
C LEU A 279 -5.88 -6.67 -6.48
N CYS A 280 -6.18 -5.43 -6.88
CA CYS A 280 -5.70 -4.23 -6.18
C CYS A 280 -6.20 -4.16 -4.74
N GLU A 281 -7.39 -4.67 -4.44
CA GLU A 281 -7.89 -4.78 -3.06
C GLU A 281 -7.24 -5.95 -2.30
N MET A 282 -7.08 -7.10 -2.95
CA MET A 282 -6.56 -8.33 -2.31
C MET A 282 -5.06 -8.25 -1.99
N ILE A 283 -4.25 -7.69 -2.89
CA ILE A 283 -2.77 -7.71 -2.77
C ILE A 283 -2.25 -7.01 -1.51
N PRO A 284 -2.74 -5.82 -1.11
CA PRO A 284 -2.33 -5.19 0.14
C PRO A 284 -2.60 -6.07 1.36
N ILE A 285 -3.80 -6.67 1.44
CA ILE A 285 -4.19 -7.57 2.54
C ILE A 285 -3.23 -8.77 2.59
N PHE A 286 -2.99 -9.41 1.44
CA PHE A 286 -2.06 -10.52 1.34
C PHE A 286 -0.64 -10.12 1.76
N ASN A 287 -0.13 -8.98 1.32
CA ASN A 287 1.21 -8.52 1.65
C ASN A 287 1.37 -8.26 3.17
N CYS A 288 0.38 -7.61 3.80
CA CYS A 288 0.37 -7.37 5.23
C CYS A 288 0.43 -8.68 6.02
N ILE A 289 -0.38 -9.68 5.64
CA ILE A 289 -0.46 -10.96 6.35
C ILE A 289 0.78 -11.83 6.09
N ARG A 290 1.27 -11.85 4.85
CA ARG A 290 2.40 -12.69 4.43
C ARG A 290 3.74 -12.16 4.91
N TYR A 291 3.94 -10.84 4.89
CA TYR A 291 5.22 -10.19 5.12
C TYR A 291 5.24 -9.19 6.29
N GLY A 292 4.09 -8.71 6.74
CA GLY A 292 3.97 -7.66 7.76
C GLY A 292 3.57 -8.14 9.15
N ASP A 293 3.61 -9.45 9.41
CA ASP A 293 3.21 -10.10 10.68
C ASP A 293 1.84 -9.64 11.23
N PHE A 294 0.95 -9.19 10.35
CA PHE A 294 -0.42 -8.83 10.73
C PHE A 294 -1.17 -10.08 11.20
N PRO A 295 -1.90 -9.99 12.34
CA PRO A 295 -2.77 -11.08 12.76
C PRO A 295 -3.85 -11.29 11.70
N CYS A 296 -4.06 -12.54 11.31
CA CYS A 296 -5.14 -12.94 10.41
C CYS A 296 -6.13 -13.78 11.23
N GLY A 297 -7.29 -13.21 11.52
CA GLY A 297 -8.39 -13.92 12.14
C GLY A 297 -9.36 -14.49 11.10
N LYS A 298 -10.45 -15.05 11.62
CA LYS A 298 -11.55 -15.59 10.81
C LYS A 298 -12.20 -14.51 9.93
N ALA A 299 -12.37 -13.30 10.46
CA ALA A 299 -13.01 -12.20 9.76
C ALA A 299 -12.22 -11.76 8.51
N GLU A 300 -10.89 -11.64 8.63
CA GLU A 300 -10.01 -11.30 7.51
C GLU A 300 -10.04 -12.40 6.44
N TYR A 301 -10.00 -13.67 6.87
CA TYR A 301 -10.10 -14.81 5.97
C TYR A 301 -11.44 -14.83 5.21
N GLU A 302 -12.58 -14.64 5.88
CA GLU A 302 -13.91 -14.62 5.25
C GLU A 302 -14.08 -13.43 4.28
N ARG A 303 -13.54 -12.26 4.64
CA ARG A 303 -13.49 -11.12 3.72
C ARG A 303 -12.67 -11.46 2.48
N PHE A 304 -11.50 -12.07 2.65
CA PHE A 304 -10.63 -12.46 1.53
C PHE A 304 -11.26 -13.55 0.66
N LEU A 305 -11.99 -14.49 1.26
CA LEU A 305 -12.77 -15.51 0.57
C LEU A 305 -13.85 -14.89 -0.30
N THR A 306 -14.58 -13.89 0.21
CA THR A 306 -15.58 -13.16 -0.58
C THR A 306 -14.96 -12.46 -1.79
N LEU A 307 -13.78 -11.83 -1.63
CA LEU A 307 -13.07 -11.20 -2.76
C LEU A 307 -12.61 -12.24 -3.78
N THR A 308 -12.11 -13.39 -3.30
CA THR A 308 -11.67 -14.49 -4.15
C THR A 308 -12.83 -15.08 -4.95
N ASP A 309 -13.96 -15.33 -4.31
CA ASP A 309 -15.17 -15.84 -4.98
C ASP A 309 -15.69 -14.86 -6.03
N ARG A 310 -15.65 -13.55 -5.76
CA ARG A 310 -16.02 -12.53 -6.76
C ARG A 310 -15.06 -12.55 -7.95
N LEU A 311 -13.75 -12.67 -7.70
CA LEU A 311 -12.73 -12.70 -8.75
C LEU A 311 -12.89 -13.93 -9.65
N VAL A 312 -13.15 -15.09 -9.06
CA VAL A 312 -13.32 -16.36 -9.79
C VAL A 312 -14.71 -16.45 -10.43
N ARG A 313 -15.79 -15.90 -9.87
CA ARG A 313 -17.10 -15.95 -10.53
C ARG A 313 -17.22 -15.00 -11.72
N LEU A 314 -16.59 -13.83 -11.64
CA LEU A 314 -16.59 -12.88 -12.75
C LEU A 314 -15.96 -13.47 -14.02
N SER A 315 -15.12 -14.51 -13.89
CA SER A 315 -14.55 -15.19 -15.05
C SER A 315 -15.50 -16.16 -15.74
N GLU A 316 -16.52 -16.67 -15.06
CA GLU A 316 -17.43 -17.66 -15.65
C GLU A 316 -18.43 -17.02 -16.63
N VAL A 317 -18.60 -15.70 -16.55
CA VAL A 317 -19.64 -14.94 -17.29
C VAL A 317 -19.07 -14.21 -18.51
N SER A 318 -17.74 -14.08 -18.62
CA SER A 318 -17.04 -13.32 -19.68
C SER A 318 -16.41 -14.22 -20.73
#